data_AF-A0A661NSP8-F1
#
_entry.id   AF-A0A661NSP8-F1
#
_cell.length_a   1.000
_cell.length_b   1.000
_cell.length_c   1.000
_cell.angle_alpha   90.00
_cell.angle_beta   90.00
_cell.angle_gamma   90.00
#
_symmetry.space_group_name_H-M   'P 1'
#
loop_
_entity.id
_entity.type
_entity.pdbx_description
1 polymer ?
#
loop_
_entity_poly.entity_id
_entity_poly.type
_entity_poly.pdbx_seq_one_letter_code
_entity_poly.pdbx_strand_id
1 'polypeptide(L)'
;MTGVGEGERARPSGAEAFDSAVELSALGADPRRARAATMIVARHLELPLADAAVLLERLPVTLPRRVAKAQATELAGELRDAGATASTVDAPFVTSGCCESHPSLSARDHCQRCQAPTCALCSAQANGEPLCASCRNKGRRGRTFYRVRVAVLLAVLAGVLLYAWRDYRRRTQRLDWNQPLTVGIVLLRHGAVDEDVVAELRTRTSELQRLLAVECRRHRPGATEPFHFVVFGPVDVSAEPPALAGDGWLDQARHSYALWRYLSPVDEGAGIAARGLDARLYLVLRPPSGGTMHTVEGMGEQGGRVGLVTVELDDTMVDFAMFVAAHELFHTLGATDKYDAAGRPLVPDGLAEPERQPRYPQRYAELMARHVALSPSTDRPPETLAELRIGSGTAREIGWLDSSP
;
A
#
# COMPACT_ATOMS: atom_id res chain seq x y z
N MET A 1 -0.03 42.51 85.58
CA MET A 1 -0.08 41.05 85.71
C MET A 1 0.87 40.48 84.67
N THR A 2 2.16 40.47 85.00
CA THR A 2 2.92 39.32 85.55
C THR A 2 3.39 38.41 84.43
N GLY A 3 4.67 38.57 84.08
CA GLY A 3 5.38 37.65 83.20
C GLY A 3 5.80 36.38 83.94
N VAL A 4 6.20 35.39 83.14
CA VAL A 4 7.07 34.24 83.43
C VAL A 4 7.56 33.83 82.01
N GLY A 5 8.84 33.73 81.67
CA GLY A 5 9.96 33.17 82.42
C GLY A 5 10.25 31.76 81.90
N GLU A 6 11.30 31.64 81.09
CA GLU A 6 12.15 30.45 80.89
C GLU A 6 11.59 29.21 80.16
N GLY A 7 12.43 28.70 79.26
CA GLY A 7 12.25 27.42 78.61
C GLY A 7 13.12 27.22 77.38
N GLU A 8 14.38 27.67 77.41
CA GLU A 8 15.40 27.30 76.44
C GLU A 8 15.62 25.79 76.52
N ARG A 9 14.88 25.04 75.69
CA ARG A 9 15.11 23.60 75.53
C ARG A 9 16.41 23.42 74.78
N ALA A 10 17.39 22.91 75.50
CA ALA A 10 18.64 22.38 74.99
C ALA A 10 18.41 21.62 73.66
N ARG A 11 19.06 22.07 72.59
CA ARG A 11 19.25 21.24 71.39
C ARG A 11 20.04 20.01 71.83
N PRO A 12 19.59 18.77 71.53
CA PRO A 12 20.43 17.61 71.72
C PRO A 12 21.70 17.77 70.89
N SER A 13 22.84 17.84 71.59
CA SER A 13 24.18 17.79 71.00
C SER A 13 24.38 16.41 70.40
N GLY A 14 24.29 16.31 69.08
CA GLY A 14 24.49 15.06 68.35
C GLY A 14 23.54 14.86 67.18
N ALA A 15 23.24 15.90 66.40
CA ALA A 15 22.74 15.65 65.05
C ALA A 15 23.94 15.11 64.25
N GLU A 16 24.01 13.80 64.06
CA GLU A 16 24.97 13.21 63.13
C GLU A 16 24.75 13.88 61.76
N ALA A 17 25.71 14.70 61.35
CA ALA A 17 25.65 15.38 60.09
C ALA A 17 25.80 14.34 58.97
N PHE A 18 24.75 14.16 58.16
CA PHE A 18 24.74 13.27 56.99
C PHE A 18 25.49 13.94 55.82
N ASP A 19 26.79 14.16 56.01
CA ASP A 19 27.66 14.95 55.12
C ASP A 19 28.73 14.11 54.42
N SER A 20 28.67 12.78 54.53
CA SER A 20 29.61 11.88 53.86
C SER A 20 28.92 11.02 52.80
N ALA A 21 29.67 10.70 51.75
CA ALA A 21 29.28 9.76 50.71
C ALA A 21 30.44 8.81 50.41
N VAL A 22 30.15 7.72 49.69
CA VAL A 22 31.18 6.79 49.22
C VAL A 22 31.36 6.96 47.71
N GLU A 23 32.60 7.10 47.27
CA GLU A 23 32.98 7.07 45.86
C GLU A 23 33.58 5.71 45.52
N LEU A 24 33.05 5.05 44.49
CA LEU A 24 33.71 3.90 43.86
C LEU A 24 34.44 4.37 42.62
N SER A 25 35.72 4.03 42.52
CA SER A 25 36.55 4.34 41.34
C SER A 25 36.69 3.15 40.38
N ALA A 26 36.63 1.92 40.90
CA ALA A 26 36.74 0.71 40.09
C ALA A 26 36.05 -0.49 40.75
N LEU A 27 35.54 -1.42 39.94
CA LEU A 27 35.19 -2.78 40.37
C LEU A 27 36.38 -3.69 40.12
N GLY A 28 36.65 -4.63 41.03
CA GLY A 28 37.71 -5.62 40.86
C GLY A 28 37.49 -6.47 39.60
N ALA A 29 38.59 -6.98 39.02
CA ALA A 29 38.55 -7.76 37.77
C ALA A 29 37.86 -9.13 37.90
N ASP A 30 37.68 -9.64 39.12
CA ASP A 30 36.96 -10.90 39.38
C ASP A 30 35.43 -10.68 39.30
N PRO A 31 34.72 -11.33 38.34
CA PRO A 31 33.28 -11.16 38.16
C PRO A 31 32.44 -11.52 39.39
N ARG A 32 32.89 -12.47 40.23
CA ARG A 32 32.15 -12.86 41.44
C ARG A 32 32.22 -11.76 42.49
N ARG A 33 33.41 -11.19 42.66
CA ARG A 33 33.68 -10.04 43.55
C ARG A 33 32.99 -8.77 43.07
N ALA A 34 33.03 -8.49 41.77
CA ALA A 34 32.29 -7.39 41.18
C ALA A 34 30.78 -7.51 41.43
N ARG A 35 30.20 -8.71 41.27
CA ARG A 35 28.78 -8.96 41.58
C ARG A 35 28.47 -8.78 43.08
N ALA A 36 29.36 -9.21 43.97
CA ALA A 36 29.22 -9.00 45.41
C ALA A 36 29.19 -7.50 45.76
N ALA A 37 30.11 -6.71 45.20
CA ALA A 37 30.12 -5.26 45.34
C ALA A 37 28.81 -4.63 44.81
N THR A 38 28.29 -5.07 43.66
CA THR A 38 27.00 -4.61 43.14
C THR A 38 25.83 -4.95 44.07
N MET A 39 25.82 -6.12 44.71
CA MET A 39 24.79 -6.48 45.70
C MET A 39 24.86 -5.62 46.95
N ILE A 40 26.07 -5.31 47.44
CA ILE A 40 26.28 -4.40 48.57
C ILE A 40 25.72 -3.01 48.24
N VAL A 41 26.04 -2.47 47.05
CA VAL A 41 25.51 -1.18 46.58
C VAL A 41 23.99 -1.23 46.43
N ALA A 42 23.42 -2.29 45.83
CA ALA A 42 21.98 -2.44 45.67
C ALA A 42 21.24 -2.43 47.02
N ARG A 43 21.75 -3.20 47.99
CA ARG A 43 21.22 -3.23 49.37
C ARG A 43 21.33 -1.86 50.04
N HIS A 44 22.49 -1.23 49.96
CA HIS A 44 22.73 0.06 50.61
C HIS A 44 21.90 1.20 50.00
N LEU A 45 21.60 1.15 48.70
CA LEU A 45 20.79 2.18 48.03
C LEU A 45 19.29 1.85 47.97
N GLU A 46 18.88 0.68 48.48
CA GLU A 46 17.51 0.16 48.38
C GLU A 46 17.02 0.10 46.91
N LEU A 47 17.92 -0.33 46.02
CA LEU A 47 17.68 -0.42 44.57
C LEU A 47 17.61 -1.88 44.10
N PRO A 48 16.86 -2.16 43.02
CA PRO A 48 16.99 -3.42 42.30
C PRO A 48 18.44 -3.64 41.85
N LEU A 49 18.90 -4.89 41.83
CA LEU A 49 20.27 -5.24 41.44
C LEU A 49 20.64 -4.71 40.03
N ALA A 50 19.66 -4.68 39.12
CA ALA A 50 19.84 -4.15 37.76
C ALA A 50 20.13 -2.64 37.75
N ASP A 51 19.46 -1.86 38.60
CA ASP A 51 19.67 -0.41 38.70
C ASP A 51 21.01 -0.08 39.35
N ALA A 52 21.40 -0.86 40.37
CA ALA A 52 22.74 -0.77 40.95
C ALA A 52 23.83 -1.10 39.91
N ALA A 53 23.62 -2.11 39.07
CA ALA A 53 24.55 -2.43 37.99
C ALA A 53 24.68 -1.26 36.99
N VAL A 54 23.57 -0.69 36.54
CA VAL A 54 23.55 0.48 35.62
C VAL A 54 24.28 1.68 36.22
N LEU A 55 24.14 1.93 37.53
CA LEU A 55 24.88 2.99 38.22
C LEU A 55 26.40 2.75 38.19
N LEU A 56 26.82 1.49 38.36
CA LEU A 56 28.22 1.08 38.42
C LEU A 56 28.89 0.90 37.05
N GLU A 57 28.14 0.91 35.94
CA GLU A 57 28.71 0.95 34.60
C GLU A 57 29.44 2.28 34.29
N ARG A 58 29.26 3.30 35.15
CA ARG A 58 29.78 4.66 34.96
C ARG A 58 30.83 5.06 35.97
N LEU A 59 31.68 4.13 36.38
CA LEU A 59 32.80 4.41 37.27
C LEU A 59 33.76 5.45 36.65
N PRO A 60 34.33 6.37 37.45
CA PRO A 60 34.10 6.55 38.88
C PRO A 60 32.72 7.16 39.20
N VAL A 61 32.07 6.68 40.28
CA VAL A 61 30.75 7.14 40.70
C VAL A 61 30.67 7.36 42.21
N THR A 62 30.16 8.52 42.62
CA THR A 62 29.75 8.79 44.00
C THR A 62 28.35 8.22 44.24
N LEU A 63 28.22 7.32 45.21
CA LEU A 63 26.95 6.69 45.55
C LEU A 63 25.95 7.76 46.02
N PRO A 64 24.76 7.85 45.42
CA PRO A 64 23.81 8.94 45.64
C PRO A 64 23.00 8.75 46.92
N ARG A 65 23.65 8.48 48.06
CA ARG A 65 23.02 8.43 49.39
C ARG A 65 23.96 9.09 50.39
N ARG A 66 23.48 10.15 51.03
CA ARG A 66 24.17 10.79 52.15
C ARG A 66 24.03 9.91 53.39
N VAL A 67 25.14 9.64 54.06
CA VAL A 67 25.19 8.80 55.27
C VAL A 67 26.10 9.46 56.31
N ALA A 68 26.00 9.03 57.57
CA ALA A 68 26.92 9.46 58.61
C ALA A 68 28.34 8.99 58.27
N LYS A 69 29.36 9.75 58.70
CA LYS A 69 30.78 9.43 58.41
C LYS A 69 31.20 8.02 58.84
N ALA A 70 30.67 7.53 59.96
CA ALA A 70 30.90 6.17 60.43
C ALA A 70 30.36 5.13 59.43
N GLN A 71 29.12 5.30 58.99
CA GLN A 71 28.46 4.43 58.00
C GLN A 71 29.14 4.50 56.62
N ALA A 72 29.61 5.67 56.18
CA ALA A 72 30.39 5.80 54.94
C ALA A 72 31.69 4.99 55.01
N THR A 73 32.35 5.03 56.18
CA THR A 73 33.62 4.33 56.42
C THR A 73 33.42 2.81 56.41
N GLU A 74 32.36 2.34 57.08
CA GLU A 74 31.96 0.94 57.11
C GLU A 74 31.62 0.42 55.70
N LEU A 75 30.77 1.15 54.96
CA LEU A 75 30.39 0.79 53.59
C LEU A 75 31.60 0.76 52.65
N ALA A 76 32.50 1.74 52.74
CA ALA A 76 33.74 1.74 51.96
C ALA A 76 34.65 0.55 52.32
N GLY A 77 34.63 0.10 53.58
CA GLY A 77 35.26 -1.13 54.03
C GLY A 77 34.66 -2.37 53.37
N GLU A 78 33.33 -2.56 53.47
CA GLU A 78 32.61 -3.69 52.86
C GLU A 78 32.88 -3.81 51.36
N LEU A 79 32.90 -2.67 50.66
CA LEU A 79 33.16 -2.63 49.22
C LEU A 79 34.61 -2.99 48.87
N ARG A 80 35.58 -2.59 49.69
CA ARG A 80 36.99 -2.98 49.53
C ARG A 80 37.20 -4.46 49.79
N ASP A 81 36.54 -5.02 50.80
CA ASP A 81 36.57 -6.46 51.09
C ASP A 81 35.95 -7.27 49.95
N ALA A 82 34.91 -6.72 49.31
CA ALA A 82 34.32 -7.25 48.09
C ALA A 82 35.19 -7.03 46.83
N GLY A 83 36.37 -6.42 46.96
CA GLY A 83 37.34 -6.24 45.87
C GLY A 83 37.13 -5.00 45.00
N ALA A 84 36.31 -4.04 45.40
CA ALA A 84 36.17 -2.75 44.73
C ALA A 84 37.16 -1.70 45.27
N THR A 85 37.47 -0.69 44.47
CA THR A 85 38.22 0.50 44.92
C THR A 85 37.23 1.55 45.39
N ALA A 86 37.09 1.70 46.71
CA ALA A 86 36.14 2.64 47.33
C ALA A 86 36.83 3.56 48.35
N SER A 87 36.46 4.84 48.32
CA SER A 87 36.90 5.89 49.25
C SER A 87 35.71 6.65 49.82
N THR A 88 35.88 7.24 50.99
CA THR A 88 34.90 8.17 51.56
C THR A 88 35.19 9.58 51.06
N VAL A 89 34.18 10.29 50.60
CA VAL A 89 34.26 11.68 50.17
C VAL A 89 33.27 12.54 50.96
N ASP A 90 33.62 13.79 51.21
CA ASP A 90 32.67 14.77 51.76
C ASP A 90 31.61 15.05 50.69
N ALA A 91 30.33 15.00 51.08
CA ALA A 91 29.18 14.90 50.18
C ALA A 91 29.19 16.02 49.11
N PRO A 92 29.55 15.71 47.84
CA PRO A 92 29.72 16.72 46.80
C PRO A 92 28.39 17.15 46.17
N PHE A 93 27.25 16.85 46.80
CA PHE A 93 25.93 17.01 46.21
C PHE A 93 25.46 18.46 46.34
N VAL A 94 25.34 19.11 45.18
CA VAL A 94 25.01 20.55 45.00
C VAL A 94 23.63 20.92 45.56
N THR A 95 22.72 19.94 45.72
CA THR A 95 21.34 20.18 46.16
C THR A 95 21.02 19.46 47.47
N SER A 96 20.43 20.18 48.42
CA SER A 96 19.77 19.61 49.59
C SER A 96 18.40 19.07 49.16
N GLY A 97 18.32 17.78 48.85
CA GLY A 97 17.06 17.15 48.47
C GLY A 97 17.19 15.72 47.99
N CYS A 98 16.05 15.03 47.91
CA CYS A 98 15.94 13.70 47.31
C CYS A 98 15.51 13.80 45.84
N CYS A 99 15.85 12.78 45.05
CA CYS A 99 15.37 12.68 43.68
C CYS A 99 13.87 12.42 43.66
N GLU A 100 13.14 13.11 42.77
CA GLU A 100 11.69 12.96 42.63
C GLU A 100 11.30 11.52 42.20
N SER A 101 12.11 10.90 41.33
CA SER A 101 11.85 9.52 40.86
C SER A 101 12.43 8.44 41.77
N HIS A 102 13.37 8.79 42.66
CA HIS A 102 14.03 7.86 43.57
C HIS A 102 14.17 8.52 44.95
N PRO A 103 13.13 8.52 45.80
CA PRO A 103 13.12 9.27 47.06
C PRO A 103 14.21 8.85 48.06
N SER A 104 14.72 7.62 47.97
CA SER A 104 15.84 7.11 48.78
C SER A 104 17.21 7.66 48.35
N LEU A 105 17.30 8.31 47.18
CA LEU A 105 18.56 8.78 46.60
C LEU A 105 18.66 10.30 46.67
N SER A 106 19.84 10.80 47.02
CA SER A 106 20.18 12.21 47.03
C SER A 106 20.18 12.80 45.62
N ALA A 107 19.57 13.97 45.47
CA ALA A 107 19.62 14.73 44.24
C ALA A 107 21.05 15.23 43.97
N ARG A 108 21.43 15.25 42.70
CA ARG A 108 22.72 15.71 42.20
C ARG A 108 22.56 16.88 41.23
N ASP A 109 21.52 16.85 40.40
CA ASP A 109 21.27 17.83 39.34
C ASP A 109 19.76 18.01 39.12
N HIS A 110 19.36 18.90 38.22
CA HIS A 110 17.96 19.13 37.82
C HIS A 110 17.69 18.59 36.42
N CYS A 111 16.48 18.06 36.22
CA CYS A 111 16.04 17.59 34.92
C CYS A 111 16.02 18.74 33.90
N GLN A 112 16.75 18.63 32.79
CA GLN A 112 16.80 19.65 31.74
C GLN A 112 15.43 20.05 31.15
N ARG A 113 14.40 19.19 31.29
CA ARG A 113 13.07 19.44 30.70
C ARG A 113 12.03 19.96 31.68
N CYS A 114 12.05 19.51 32.93
CA CYS A 114 11.02 19.85 33.92
C CYS A 114 11.58 20.40 35.23
N GLN A 115 12.90 20.59 35.32
CA GLN A 115 13.63 21.10 36.47
C GLN A 115 13.49 20.29 37.77
N ALA A 116 12.88 19.09 37.71
CA ALA A 116 12.78 18.21 38.86
C ALA A 116 14.15 17.69 39.34
N PRO A 117 14.35 17.46 40.66
CA PRO A 117 15.60 16.91 41.18
C PRO A 117 15.90 15.49 40.65
N THR A 118 17.10 15.29 40.13
CA THR A 118 17.60 14.03 39.55
C THR A 118 18.85 13.53 40.29
N CYS A 119 18.95 12.22 40.47
CA CYS A 119 20.11 11.56 41.09
C CYS A 119 21.07 10.97 40.03
N ALA A 120 22.21 10.46 40.49
CA ALA A 120 23.20 9.78 39.63
C ALA A 120 22.59 8.60 38.85
N LEU A 121 21.63 7.87 39.42
CA LEU A 121 20.94 6.78 38.72
C LEU A 121 20.07 7.29 37.56
N CYS A 122 19.35 8.41 37.73
CA CYS A 122 18.56 9.01 36.65
C CYS A 122 19.44 9.38 35.44
N SER A 123 20.60 10.00 35.71
CA SER A 123 21.59 10.34 34.69
C SER A 123 22.18 9.09 34.03
N ALA A 124 22.56 8.07 34.82
CA ALA A 124 23.10 6.82 34.30
C ALA A 124 22.12 6.12 33.34
N GLN A 125 20.85 5.98 33.74
CA GLN A 125 19.80 5.42 32.90
C GLN A 125 19.41 6.30 31.68
N ALA A 126 19.81 7.57 31.66
CA ALA A 126 19.61 8.51 30.56
C ALA A 126 20.90 8.76 29.76
N ASN A 127 21.84 7.81 29.80
CA ASN A 127 23.13 7.89 29.11
C ASN A 127 23.97 9.14 29.45
N GLY A 128 23.76 9.76 30.60
CA GLY A 128 24.52 10.92 31.08
C GLY A 128 23.78 12.23 30.97
N GLU A 129 22.65 12.25 30.26
CA GLU A 129 21.79 13.42 30.23
C GLU A 129 21.04 13.54 31.58
N PRO A 130 21.00 14.72 32.21
CA PRO A 130 20.23 14.95 33.43
C PRO A 130 18.72 15.00 33.09
N LEU A 131 18.12 13.82 32.95
CA LEU A 131 16.70 13.63 32.67
C LEU A 131 16.06 12.78 33.77
N CYS A 132 14.91 13.22 34.28
CA CYS A 132 14.11 12.40 35.19
C CYS A 132 13.46 11.21 34.45
N ALA A 133 13.06 10.18 35.19
CA ALA A 133 12.47 8.96 34.61
C ALA A 133 11.22 9.26 33.76
N SER A 134 10.38 10.20 34.20
CA SER A 134 9.18 10.63 33.47
C SER A 134 9.51 11.27 32.12
N CYS A 135 10.43 12.23 32.08
CA CYS A 135 10.86 12.90 30.85
C CYS A 135 11.56 11.94 29.87
N ARG A 136 12.40 11.03 30.38
CA ARG A 136 13.03 9.97 29.59
C ARG A 136 11.98 9.05 28.97
N ASN A 137 11.01 8.59 29.77
CA ASN A 137 9.95 7.70 29.31
C ASN A 137 9.05 8.38 28.26
N LYS A 138 8.72 9.67 28.44
CA LYS A 138 8.01 10.48 27.42
C LYS A 138 8.80 10.55 26.12
N GLY A 139 10.11 10.81 26.17
CA GLY A 139 10.98 10.84 24.99
C GLY A 139 11.07 9.49 24.27
N ARG A 140 11.20 8.38 25.03
CA ARG A 140 11.17 7.01 24.50
C ARG A 140 9.84 6.70 23.80
N ARG A 141 8.70 6.99 24.44
CA ARG A 141 7.37 6.77 23.84
C ARG A 141 7.20 7.54 22.53
N GLY A 142 7.64 8.79 22.46
CA GLY A 142 7.60 9.59 21.23
C GLY A 142 8.42 8.99 20.09
N ARG A 143 9.66 8.56 20.38
CA ARG A 143 10.52 7.88 19.38
C ARG A 143 9.94 6.55 18.92
N THR A 144 9.39 5.75 19.84
CA THR A 144 8.72 4.48 19.50
C THR A 144 7.50 4.72 18.64
N PHE A 145 6.65 5.69 18.98
CA PHE A 145 5.48 6.06 18.16
C PHE A 145 5.88 6.47 16.75
N TYR A 146 6.89 7.34 16.61
CA TYR A 146 7.42 7.73 15.31
C TYR A 146 7.91 6.52 14.50
N ARG A 147 8.70 5.62 15.11
CA ARG A 147 9.20 4.41 14.45
C ARG A 147 8.09 3.47 14.03
N VAL A 148 7.10 3.23 14.89
CA VAL A 148 5.93 2.38 14.57
C VAL A 148 5.15 3.00 13.41
N ARG A 149 4.85 4.30 13.46
CA ARG A 149 4.17 5.00 12.36
C ARG A 149 4.94 4.88 11.05
N VAL A 150 6.24 5.15 11.05
CA VAL A 150 7.09 5.03 9.84
C VAL A 150 7.12 3.59 9.34
N ALA A 151 7.24 2.60 10.21
CA ALA A 151 7.21 1.18 9.82
C ALA A 151 5.87 0.79 9.18
N VAL A 152 4.75 1.25 9.73
CA VAL A 152 3.41 1.02 9.14
C VAL A 152 3.30 1.67 7.76
N LEU A 153 3.74 2.93 7.62
CA LEU A 153 3.72 3.61 6.32
C LEU A 153 4.60 2.92 5.28
N LEU A 154 5.79 2.45 5.67
CA LEU A 154 6.68 1.68 4.80
C LEU A 154 6.09 0.32 4.42
N ALA A 155 5.40 -0.37 5.34
CA ALA A 155 4.72 -1.62 5.04
C ALA A 155 3.57 -1.42 4.05
N VAL A 156 2.77 -0.36 4.22
CA VAL A 156 1.71 0.01 3.27
C VAL A 156 2.31 0.33 1.90
N LEU A 157 3.36 1.16 1.84
CA LEU A 157 4.05 1.50 0.60
C LEU A 157 4.60 0.25 -0.11
N ALA A 158 5.27 -0.65 0.61
CA ALA A 158 5.77 -1.90 0.07
C ALA A 158 4.64 -2.79 -0.48
N GLY A 159 3.50 -2.84 0.21
CA GLY A 159 2.30 -3.54 -0.26
C GLY A 159 1.77 -2.98 -1.59
N VAL A 160 1.66 -1.64 -1.69
CA VAL A 160 1.21 -0.96 -2.92
C VAL A 160 2.19 -1.19 -4.07
N LEU A 161 3.51 -1.08 -3.82
CA LEU A 161 4.53 -1.35 -4.84
C LEU A 161 4.49 -2.80 -5.33
N LEU A 162 4.33 -3.77 -4.41
CA LEU A 162 4.21 -5.18 -4.77
C LEU A 162 2.94 -5.46 -5.59
N TYR A 163 1.82 -4.83 -5.23
CA TYR A 163 0.59 -4.90 -5.99
C TYR A 163 0.79 -4.34 -7.40
N ALA A 164 1.29 -3.11 -7.53
CA ALA A 164 1.54 -2.46 -8.81
C ALA A 164 2.52 -3.26 -9.70
N TRP A 165 3.58 -3.82 -9.11
CA TRP A 165 4.52 -4.68 -9.85
C TRP A 165 3.87 -5.98 -10.34
N ARG A 166 3.06 -6.64 -9.50
CA ARG A 166 2.31 -7.85 -9.90
C ARG A 166 1.30 -7.56 -10.99
N ASP A 167 0.61 -6.43 -10.88
CA ASP A 167 -0.36 -5.98 -11.87
C ASP A 167 0.33 -5.68 -13.20
N TYR A 168 1.39 -4.88 -13.18
CA TYR A 168 2.22 -4.59 -14.36
C TYR A 168 2.75 -5.87 -15.02
N ARG A 169 3.35 -6.78 -14.25
CA ARG A 169 3.85 -8.07 -14.75
C ARG A 169 2.75 -8.90 -15.41
N ARG A 170 1.56 -8.96 -14.80
CA ARG A 170 0.41 -9.68 -15.37
C ARG A 170 -0.07 -9.03 -16.67
N ARG A 171 -0.08 -7.69 -16.76
CA ARG A 171 -0.44 -6.98 -17.99
C ARG A 171 0.55 -7.30 -19.11
N THR A 172 1.85 -7.19 -18.86
CA THR A 172 2.89 -7.50 -19.86
C THR A 172 2.83 -8.96 -20.32
N GLN A 173 2.66 -9.92 -19.40
CA GLN A 173 2.56 -11.33 -19.74
C GLN A 173 1.40 -11.68 -20.69
N ARG A 174 0.31 -10.89 -20.67
CA ARG A 174 -0.80 -11.07 -21.61
C ARG A 174 -0.45 -10.63 -23.04
N LEU A 175 0.55 -9.76 -23.19
CA LEU A 175 1.01 -9.22 -24.47
C LEU A 175 2.24 -9.95 -25.01
N ASP A 176 2.77 -10.93 -24.27
CA ASP A 176 3.87 -11.78 -24.76
C ASP A 176 3.36 -12.82 -25.78
N TRP A 177 2.05 -13.07 -25.83
CA TRP A 177 1.36 -14.01 -26.74
C TRP A 177 1.93 -15.44 -26.73
N ASN A 178 2.51 -15.87 -25.61
CA ASN A 178 3.05 -17.23 -25.43
C ASN A 178 1.96 -18.30 -25.29
N GLN A 179 0.73 -17.88 -24.94
CA GLN A 179 -0.45 -18.73 -24.82
C GLN A 179 -1.69 -17.91 -25.22
N PRO A 180 -2.74 -18.55 -25.76
CA PRO A 180 -3.98 -17.87 -26.08
C PRO A 180 -4.61 -17.28 -24.80
N LEU A 181 -5.16 -16.08 -24.92
CA LEU A 181 -5.93 -15.46 -23.85
C LEU A 181 -7.34 -16.07 -23.82
N THR A 182 -7.74 -16.61 -22.67
CA THR A 182 -9.09 -17.12 -22.47
C THR A 182 -10.02 -15.97 -22.11
N VAL A 183 -10.92 -15.60 -23.00
CA VAL A 183 -11.84 -14.45 -22.81
C VAL A 183 -13.26 -14.97 -22.63
N GLY A 184 -13.89 -14.60 -21.52
CA GLY A 184 -15.31 -14.87 -21.29
C GLY A 184 -16.18 -13.80 -21.93
N ILE A 185 -17.05 -14.18 -22.86
CA ILE A 185 -18.09 -13.30 -23.41
C ILE A 185 -19.38 -13.60 -22.65
N VAL A 186 -19.81 -12.67 -21.80
CA VAL A 186 -20.96 -12.83 -20.92
C VAL A 186 -22.13 -12.07 -21.52
N LEU A 187 -23.18 -12.79 -21.92
CA LEU A 187 -24.37 -12.17 -22.49
C LEU A 187 -25.35 -11.82 -21.36
N LEU A 188 -25.77 -10.56 -21.29
CA LEU A 188 -26.78 -10.08 -20.35
C LEU A 188 -28.00 -9.66 -21.16
N ARG A 189 -29.16 -10.25 -20.89
CA ARG A 189 -30.40 -9.86 -21.54
C ARG A 189 -31.12 -8.80 -20.71
N HIS A 190 -31.37 -7.64 -21.30
CA HIS A 190 -32.15 -6.58 -20.69
C HIS A 190 -33.39 -6.28 -21.54
N GLY A 191 -34.53 -6.87 -21.15
CA GLY A 191 -35.78 -6.77 -21.90
C GLY A 191 -35.99 -7.91 -22.90
N ALA A 192 -36.95 -7.73 -23.81
CA ALA A 192 -37.34 -8.76 -24.78
C ALA A 192 -36.44 -8.75 -26.02
N VAL A 193 -35.30 -9.43 -25.94
CA VAL A 193 -34.39 -9.66 -27.08
C VAL A 193 -34.67 -11.03 -27.68
N ASP A 194 -34.75 -11.11 -29.00
CA ASP A 194 -35.01 -12.35 -29.75
C ASP A 194 -33.93 -13.42 -29.47
N GLU A 195 -34.35 -14.64 -29.16
CA GLU A 195 -33.47 -15.78 -28.90
C GLU A 195 -32.67 -16.18 -30.14
N ASP A 196 -33.25 -16.08 -31.34
CA ASP A 196 -32.57 -16.46 -32.58
C ASP A 196 -31.39 -15.52 -32.85
N VAL A 197 -31.55 -14.23 -32.55
CA VAL A 197 -30.50 -13.23 -32.68
C VAL A 197 -29.40 -13.44 -31.62
N VAL A 198 -29.76 -13.85 -30.39
CA VAL A 198 -28.79 -14.24 -29.35
C VAL A 198 -28.01 -15.50 -29.78
N ALA A 199 -28.68 -16.47 -30.42
CA ALA A 199 -28.03 -17.66 -30.95
C ALA A 199 -27.09 -17.34 -32.12
N GLU A 200 -27.46 -16.39 -32.98
CA GLU A 200 -26.57 -15.90 -34.04
C GLU A 200 -25.33 -15.23 -33.45
N LEU A 201 -25.50 -14.34 -32.46
CA LEU A 201 -24.39 -13.67 -31.75
C LEU A 201 -23.37 -14.68 -31.18
N ARG A 202 -23.86 -15.78 -30.59
CA ARG A 202 -23.00 -16.89 -30.12
C ARG A 202 -22.21 -17.53 -31.25
N THR A 203 -22.85 -17.75 -32.39
CA THR A 203 -22.20 -18.31 -33.57
C THR A 203 -21.14 -17.36 -34.12
N ARG A 204 -21.45 -16.06 -34.19
CA ARG A 204 -20.51 -15.01 -34.64
C ARG A 204 -19.28 -14.84 -33.77
N THR A 205 -19.36 -15.22 -32.49
CA THR A 205 -18.18 -15.26 -31.61
C THR A 205 -17.06 -16.14 -32.17
N SER A 206 -17.40 -17.31 -32.73
CA SER A 206 -16.40 -18.22 -33.31
C SER A 206 -15.76 -17.64 -34.57
N GLU A 207 -16.55 -16.92 -35.36
CA GLU A 207 -16.07 -16.23 -36.56
C GLU A 207 -15.12 -15.07 -36.19
N LEU A 208 -15.46 -14.30 -35.16
CA LEU A 208 -14.58 -13.27 -34.63
C LEU A 208 -13.24 -13.86 -34.15
N GLN A 209 -13.25 -14.96 -33.40
CA GLN A 209 -12.02 -15.63 -32.95
C GLN A 209 -11.15 -16.01 -34.16
N ARG A 210 -11.74 -16.59 -35.20
CA ARG A 210 -11.05 -16.98 -36.43
C ARG A 210 -10.44 -15.78 -37.15
N LEU A 211 -11.19 -14.68 -37.28
CA LEU A 211 -10.73 -13.45 -37.92
C LEU A 211 -9.57 -12.82 -37.14
N LEU A 212 -9.65 -12.73 -35.83
CA LEU A 212 -8.56 -12.22 -34.99
C LEU A 212 -7.30 -13.08 -35.09
N ALA A 213 -7.43 -14.40 -35.25
CA ALA A 213 -6.30 -15.27 -35.51
C ALA A 213 -5.64 -15.01 -36.89
N VAL A 214 -6.45 -14.68 -37.91
CA VAL A 214 -5.92 -14.25 -39.22
C VAL A 214 -5.17 -12.93 -39.10
N GLU A 215 -5.74 -11.95 -38.41
CA GLU A 215 -5.12 -10.64 -38.20
C GLU A 215 -3.83 -10.74 -37.36
N CYS A 216 -3.81 -11.59 -36.34
CA CYS A 216 -2.60 -11.86 -35.57
C CYS A 216 -1.49 -12.43 -36.46
N ARG A 217 -1.79 -13.44 -37.29
CA ARG A 217 -0.81 -14.01 -38.22
C ARG A 217 -0.33 -13.04 -39.30
N ARG A 218 -1.17 -12.06 -39.69
CA ARG A 218 -0.78 -11.00 -40.63
C ARG A 218 0.35 -10.13 -40.06
N HIS A 219 0.33 -9.89 -38.76
CA HIS A 219 1.32 -9.07 -38.06
C HIS A 219 2.48 -9.89 -37.49
N ARG A 220 2.20 -11.13 -37.06
CA ARG A 220 3.15 -12.06 -36.46
C ARG A 220 3.11 -13.41 -37.18
N PRO A 221 3.84 -13.55 -38.31
CA PRO A 221 3.86 -14.80 -39.06
C PRO A 221 4.27 -15.99 -38.18
N GLY A 222 3.49 -17.08 -38.23
CA GLY A 222 3.72 -18.27 -37.41
C GLY A 222 3.17 -18.22 -35.98
N ALA A 223 2.51 -17.13 -35.58
CA ALA A 223 1.79 -17.08 -34.31
C ALA A 223 0.64 -18.11 -34.26
N THR A 224 0.43 -18.68 -33.07
CA THR A 224 -0.73 -19.50 -32.75
C THR A 224 -1.98 -18.62 -32.59
N GLU A 225 -3.11 -19.23 -32.25
CA GLU A 225 -4.34 -18.48 -31.98
C GLU A 225 -4.15 -17.53 -30.77
N PRO A 226 -4.50 -16.24 -30.90
CA PRO A 226 -4.30 -15.26 -29.84
C PRO A 226 -5.37 -15.33 -28.74
N PHE A 227 -6.58 -15.80 -29.08
CA PHE A 227 -7.74 -15.79 -28.20
C PHE A 227 -8.47 -17.12 -28.22
N HIS A 228 -8.99 -17.51 -27.06
CA HIS A 228 -9.98 -18.57 -26.90
C HIS A 228 -11.22 -17.99 -26.23
N PHE A 229 -12.33 -17.96 -26.96
CA PHE A 229 -13.58 -17.36 -26.48
C PHE A 229 -14.49 -18.42 -25.83
N VAL A 230 -15.01 -18.08 -24.65
CA VAL A 230 -15.99 -18.89 -23.92
C VAL A 230 -17.23 -18.04 -23.69
N VAL A 231 -18.38 -18.45 -24.23
CA VAL A 231 -19.62 -17.65 -24.13
C VAL A 231 -20.48 -18.13 -22.97
N PHE A 232 -20.88 -17.20 -22.11
CA PHE A 232 -21.72 -17.42 -20.92
C PHE A 232 -23.09 -16.73 -21.04
N GLY A 233 -24.07 -17.18 -20.26
CA GLY A 233 -25.43 -16.64 -20.24
C GLY A 233 -26.34 -17.24 -21.32
N PRO A 234 -27.36 -16.50 -21.84
CA PRO A 234 -27.71 -15.15 -21.41
C PRO A 234 -28.19 -15.15 -19.95
N VAL A 235 -27.81 -14.12 -19.19
CA VAL A 235 -28.34 -13.87 -17.85
C VAL A 235 -29.33 -12.72 -17.93
N ASP A 236 -30.57 -12.94 -17.51
CA ASP A 236 -31.57 -11.87 -17.49
C ASP A 236 -31.25 -10.86 -16.39
N VAL A 237 -31.18 -9.58 -16.76
CA VAL A 237 -30.92 -8.46 -15.86
C VAL A 237 -32.00 -7.40 -16.00
N SER A 238 -32.43 -6.84 -14.86
CA SER A 238 -33.46 -5.81 -14.79
C SER A 238 -32.93 -4.41 -14.57
N ALA A 239 -31.67 -4.28 -14.12
CA ALA A 239 -31.02 -3.01 -13.88
C ALA A 239 -30.04 -2.69 -15.01
N GLU A 240 -29.92 -1.40 -15.32
CA GLU A 240 -28.88 -0.90 -16.20
C GLU A 240 -27.51 -0.97 -15.52
N PRO A 241 -26.42 -1.15 -16.31
CA PRO A 241 -25.08 -1.02 -15.77
C PRO A 241 -24.85 0.40 -15.24
N PRO A 242 -24.03 0.56 -14.18
CA PRO A 242 -23.78 1.87 -13.58
C PRO A 242 -22.98 2.76 -14.53
N ALA A 243 -23.49 3.95 -14.87
CA ALA A 243 -22.75 4.94 -15.68
C ALA A 243 -21.56 5.53 -14.91
N LEU A 244 -20.55 6.01 -15.64
CA LEU A 244 -19.45 6.79 -15.05
C LEU A 244 -19.96 8.21 -14.74
N ALA A 245 -19.92 8.60 -13.46
CA ALA A 245 -20.49 9.88 -13.01
C ALA A 245 -19.50 11.08 -13.07
N GLY A 246 -18.24 10.85 -13.46
CA GLY A 246 -17.21 11.88 -13.58
C GLY A 246 -15.78 11.33 -13.54
N ASP A 247 -14.79 12.21 -13.71
CA ASP A 247 -13.37 11.86 -13.91
C ASP A 247 -12.53 11.82 -12.61
N GLY A 248 -13.14 12.13 -11.46
CA GLY A 248 -12.45 12.16 -10.18
C GLY A 248 -12.02 10.77 -9.69
N TRP A 249 -10.90 10.66 -8.97
CA TRP A 249 -10.42 9.38 -8.42
C TRP A 249 -11.43 8.71 -7.47
N LEU A 250 -12.21 9.51 -6.74
CA LEU A 250 -13.32 9.03 -5.89
C LEU A 250 -14.47 8.47 -6.72
N ASP A 251 -14.77 9.08 -7.86
CA ASP A 251 -15.84 8.65 -8.75
C ASP A 251 -15.44 7.38 -9.50
N GLN A 252 -14.17 7.25 -9.89
CA GLN A 252 -13.62 6.00 -10.42
C GLN A 252 -13.66 4.86 -9.40
N ALA A 253 -13.36 5.12 -8.13
CA ALA A 253 -13.45 4.11 -7.07
C ALA A 253 -14.91 3.69 -6.79
N ARG A 254 -15.84 4.66 -6.74
CA ARG A 254 -17.28 4.39 -6.59
C ARG A 254 -17.84 3.61 -7.77
N HIS A 255 -17.47 4.00 -8.98
CA HIS A 255 -17.87 3.33 -10.21
C HIS A 255 -17.35 1.89 -10.22
N SER A 256 -16.07 1.67 -9.88
CA SER A 256 -15.49 0.32 -9.79
C SER A 256 -16.26 -0.57 -8.80
N TYR A 257 -16.64 -0.03 -7.64
CA TYR A 257 -17.45 -0.74 -6.65
C TYR A 257 -18.88 -1.00 -7.13
N ALA A 258 -19.53 -0.02 -7.76
CA ALA A 258 -20.86 -0.16 -8.33
C ALA A 258 -20.89 -1.21 -9.44
N LEU A 259 -19.90 -1.19 -10.34
CA LEU A 259 -19.73 -2.15 -11.42
C LEU A 259 -19.48 -3.56 -10.85
N TRP A 260 -18.60 -3.69 -9.85
CA TRP A 260 -18.40 -4.96 -9.15
C TRP A 260 -19.71 -5.49 -8.54
N ARG A 261 -20.50 -4.63 -7.88
CA ARG A 261 -21.79 -5.01 -7.28
C ARG A 261 -22.82 -5.42 -8.34
N TYR A 262 -22.80 -4.78 -9.51
CA TYR A 262 -23.66 -5.10 -10.65
C TYR A 262 -23.27 -6.46 -11.28
N LEU A 263 -21.98 -6.70 -11.50
CA LEU A 263 -21.48 -7.88 -12.20
C LEU A 263 -21.39 -9.13 -11.32
N SER A 264 -21.21 -8.99 -10.01
CA SER A 264 -21.11 -10.15 -9.09
C SER A 264 -22.29 -11.14 -9.20
N PRO A 265 -23.57 -10.72 -9.15
CA PRO A 265 -24.69 -11.64 -9.32
C PRO A 265 -24.80 -12.19 -10.75
N VAL A 266 -24.34 -11.44 -11.76
CA VAL A 266 -24.28 -11.91 -13.15
C VAL A 266 -23.26 -13.05 -13.30
N ASP A 267 -22.07 -12.87 -12.73
CA ASP A 267 -21.02 -13.90 -12.71
C ASP A 267 -21.53 -15.19 -12.04
N GLU A 268 -22.23 -15.06 -10.91
CA GLU A 268 -22.82 -16.19 -10.18
C GLU A 268 -23.92 -16.87 -11.00
N GLY A 269 -24.87 -16.10 -11.56
CA GLY A 269 -25.96 -16.62 -12.38
C GLY A 269 -25.49 -17.28 -13.69
N ALA A 270 -24.37 -16.82 -14.25
CA ALA A 270 -23.73 -17.39 -15.41
C ALA A 270 -22.84 -18.61 -15.10
N GLY A 271 -22.63 -18.94 -13.81
CA GLY A 271 -21.74 -20.03 -13.40
C GLY A 271 -20.26 -19.76 -13.71
N ILE A 272 -19.85 -18.49 -13.77
CA ILE A 272 -18.48 -18.10 -14.12
C ILE A 272 -17.58 -18.36 -12.91
N ALA A 273 -16.59 -19.24 -13.07
CA ALA A 273 -15.58 -19.45 -12.04
C ALA A 273 -14.75 -18.17 -11.82
N ALA A 274 -14.49 -17.82 -10.55
CA ALA A 274 -13.69 -16.64 -10.18
C ALA A 274 -12.23 -16.68 -10.68
N ARG A 275 -11.78 -17.81 -11.25
CA ARG A 275 -10.44 -18.02 -11.81
C ARG A 275 -10.55 -18.79 -13.11
N GLY A 276 -9.74 -18.43 -14.11
CA GLY A 276 -9.61 -19.15 -15.38
C GLY A 276 -9.76 -18.29 -16.63
N LEU A 277 -10.30 -17.07 -16.48
CA LEU A 277 -10.43 -16.11 -17.59
C LEU A 277 -9.38 -15.00 -17.48
N ASP A 278 -8.74 -14.65 -18.59
CA ASP A 278 -7.76 -13.57 -18.71
C ASP A 278 -8.43 -12.20 -18.89
N ALA A 279 -9.61 -12.19 -19.50
CA ALA A 279 -10.50 -11.05 -19.65
C ALA A 279 -11.97 -11.48 -19.69
N ARG A 280 -12.88 -10.55 -19.38
CA ARG A 280 -14.33 -10.73 -19.43
C ARG A 280 -14.96 -9.56 -20.18
N LEU A 281 -15.78 -9.87 -21.17
CA LEU A 281 -16.55 -8.91 -21.95
C LEU A 281 -18.02 -9.14 -21.64
N TYR A 282 -18.67 -8.16 -21.04
CA TYR A 282 -20.08 -8.21 -20.71
C TYR A 282 -20.86 -7.48 -21.82
N LEU A 283 -21.72 -8.19 -22.53
CA LEU A 283 -22.56 -7.64 -23.60
C LEU A 283 -24.00 -7.53 -23.09
N VAL A 284 -24.44 -6.31 -22.80
CA VAL A 284 -25.81 -5.98 -22.40
C VAL A 284 -26.65 -5.82 -23.66
N LEU A 285 -27.51 -6.82 -23.90
CA LEU A 285 -28.37 -6.91 -25.06
C LEU A 285 -29.72 -6.25 -24.76
N ARG A 286 -30.12 -5.29 -25.60
CA ARG A 286 -31.38 -4.55 -25.48
C ARG A 286 -32.25 -4.71 -26.74
N PRO A 287 -33.58 -4.66 -26.61
CA PRO A 287 -34.46 -4.64 -27.77
C PRO A 287 -34.22 -3.36 -28.60
N PRO A 288 -34.34 -3.43 -29.94
CA PRO A 288 -34.24 -2.27 -30.80
C PRO A 288 -35.37 -1.28 -30.53
N SER A 289 -35.04 0.01 -30.36
CA SER A 289 -36.00 1.04 -29.92
C SER A 289 -36.67 1.83 -31.07
N GLY A 290 -36.44 1.45 -32.32
CA GLY A 290 -37.19 1.96 -33.49
C GLY A 290 -36.71 3.31 -34.07
N GLY A 291 -35.57 3.83 -33.61
CA GLY A 291 -34.84 4.93 -34.26
C GLY A 291 -33.44 4.46 -34.66
N THR A 292 -32.91 4.93 -35.79
CA THR A 292 -31.51 4.73 -36.19
C THR A 292 -30.60 5.39 -35.15
N MET A 293 -30.28 4.68 -34.06
CA MET A 293 -29.39 5.19 -33.02
C MET A 293 -28.54 4.05 -32.45
N HIS A 294 -27.28 4.01 -32.86
CA HIS A 294 -26.28 3.09 -32.37
C HIS A 294 -25.68 3.65 -31.07
N THR A 295 -26.24 3.33 -29.90
CA THR A 295 -25.51 3.61 -28.65
C THR A 295 -24.74 2.37 -28.26
N VAL A 296 -23.43 2.38 -28.56
CA VAL A 296 -22.48 1.44 -27.99
C VAL A 296 -21.50 2.22 -27.12
N GLU A 297 -21.69 2.10 -25.81
CA GLU A 297 -20.82 2.70 -24.81
C GLU A 297 -19.92 1.60 -24.22
N GLY A 298 -18.61 1.77 -24.42
CA GLY A 298 -17.57 0.93 -23.86
C GLY A 298 -17.12 1.44 -22.50
N MET A 299 -17.22 0.61 -21.47
CA MET A 299 -16.57 0.90 -20.18
C MET A 299 -15.54 -0.16 -19.88
N GLY A 300 -14.28 0.16 -20.20
CA GLY A 300 -13.10 -0.63 -19.89
C GLY A 300 -12.12 0.16 -19.05
N GLU A 301 -11.54 -0.48 -18.02
CA GLU A 301 -10.28 0.03 -17.46
C GLU A 301 -9.20 -0.18 -18.53
N GLN A 302 -8.48 0.87 -18.96
CA GLN A 302 -7.38 0.73 -19.91
C GLN A 302 -6.33 -0.25 -19.37
N GLY A 303 -6.12 -1.36 -20.08
CA GLY A 303 -5.27 -2.46 -19.62
C GLY A 303 -5.85 -3.30 -18.48
N GLY A 304 -7.15 -3.16 -18.18
CA GLY A 304 -7.91 -3.94 -17.21
C GLY A 304 -8.27 -5.34 -17.73
N ARG A 305 -9.20 -6.01 -17.04
CA ARG A 305 -9.66 -7.38 -17.38
C ARG A 305 -11.16 -7.46 -17.69
N VAL A 306 -11.85 -6.32 -17.67
CA VAL A 306 -13.30 -6.24 -17.81
C VAL A 306 -13.60 -5.18 -18.85
N GLY A 307 -14.37 -5.54 -19.87
CA GLY A 307 -15.03 -4.62 -20.78
C GLY A 307 -16.54 -4.82 -20.67
N LEU A 308 -17.29 -3.73 -20.75
CA LEU A 308 -18.75 -3.74 -20.77
C LEU A 308 -19.21 -3.00 -22.02
N VAL A 309 -20.10 -3.64 -22.78
CA VAL A 309 -20.69 -3.14 -24.01
C VAL A 309 -22.20 -3.19 -23.86
N THR A 310 -22.89 -2.09 -24.14
CA THR A 310 -24.35 -2.10 -24.30
C THR A 310 -24.69 -2.03 -25.78
N VAL A 311 -25.56 -2.92 -26.26
CA VAL A 311 -25.96 -2.98 -27.67
C VAL A 311 -27.47 -3.15 -27.80
N GLU A 312 -28.09 -2.31 -28.63
CA GLU A 312 -29.41 -2.57 -29.19
C GLU A 312 -29.27 -3.62 -30.30
N LEU A 313 -29.89 -4.79 -30.11
CA LEU A 313 -29.61 -5.97 -30.91
C LEU A 313 -30.84 -6.39 -31.72
N ASP A 314 -30.68 -6.34 -33.04
CA ASP A 314 -31.51 -7.02 -34.04
C ASP A 314 -30.62 -7.89 -34.95
N ASP A 315 -31.23 -8.56 -35.93
CA ASP A 315 -30.55 -9.44 -36.89
C ASP A 315 -29.50 -8.71 -37.75
N THR A 316 -29.69 -7.42 -38.01
CA THR A 316 -28.74 -6.61 -38.78
C THR A 316 -27.55 -6.12 -37.96
N MET A 317 -27.67 -6.12 -36.63
CA MET A 317 -26.68 -5.54 -35.72
C MET A 317 -25.67 -6.54 -35.14
N VAL A 318 -25.83 -7.84 -35.40
CA VAL A 318 -24.98 -8.90 -34.80
C VAL A 318 -23.49 -8.73 -35.12
N ASP A 319 -23.16 -8.45 -36.38
CA ASP A 319 -21.76 -8.28 -36.81
C ASP A 319 -21.15 -7.01 -36.21
N PHE A 320 -21.90 -5.91 -36.17
CA PHE A 320 -21.46 -4.67 -35.53
C PHE A 320 -21.28 -4.84 -34.02
N ALA A 321 -22.19 -5.56 -33.34
CA ALA A 321 -22.08 -5.88 -31.93
C ALA A 321 -20.77 -6.63 -31.60
N MET A 322 -20.42 -7.62 -32.43
CA MET A 322 -19.17 -8.36 -32.30
C MET A 322 -17.94 -7.51 -32.64
N PHE A 323 -18.04 -6.60 -33.61
CA PHE A 323 -16.99 -5.64 -33.90
C PHE A 323 -16.70 -4.76 -32.68
N VAL A 324 -17.73 -4.21 -32.03
CA VAL A 324 -17.51 -3.38 -30.84
C VAL A 324 -17.05 -4.20 -29.63
N ALA A 325 -17.53 -5.44 -29.47
CA ALA A 325 -16.96 -6.34 -28.48
C ALA A 325 -15.46 -6.57 -28.67
N ALA A 326 -14.99 -6.69 -29.92
CA ALA A 326 -13.57 -6.76 -30.24
C ALA A 326 -12.84 -5.44 -29.95
N HIS A 327 -13.44 -4.29 -30.24
CA HIS A 327 -12.89 -2.98 -29.91
C HIS A 327 -12.64 -2.85 -28.40
N GLU A 328 -13.63 -3.18 -27.58
CA GLU A 328 -13.49 -3.17 -26.12
C GLU A 328 -12.48 -4.20 -25.62
N LEU A 329 -12.43 -5.39 -26.22
CA LEU A 329 -11.40 -6.37 -25.90
C LEU A 329 -10.01 -5.76 -26.07
N PHE A 330 -9.78 -5.05 -27.16
CA PHE A 330 -8.47 -4.44 -27.44
C PHE A 330 -8.14 -3.32 -26.46
N HIS A 331 -9.12 -2.57 -25.94
CA HIS A 331 -8.89 -1.67 -24.80
C HIS A 331 -8.44 -2.40 -23.54
N THR A 332 -8.97 -3.59 -23.24
CA THR A 332 -8.48 -4.40 -22.10
C THR A 332 -7.02 -4.86 -22.26
N LEU A 333 -6.51 -4.85 -23.51
CA LEU A 333 -5.12 -5.14 -23.85
C LEU A 333 -4.24 -3.88 -23.90
N GLY A 334 -4.82 -2.68 -23.73
CA GLY A 334 -4.10 -1.42 -23.73
C GLY A 334 -4.03 -0.72 -25.09
N ALA A 335 -4.79 -1.16 -26.09
CA ALA A 335 -4.91 -0.43 -27.35
C ALA A 335 -5.60 0.92 -27.13
N THR A 336 -5.16 1.94 -27.85
CA THR A 336 -5.72 3.30 -27.78
C THR A 336 -6.54 3.61 -29.01
N ASP A 337 -7.59 4.41 -28.83
CA ASP A 337 -8.46 4.85 -29.92
C ASP A 337 -7.71 5.51 -31.06
N LYS A 338 -8.13 5.20 -32.29
CA LYS A 338 -7.57 5.76 -33.54
C LYS A 338 -8.58 6.66 -34.24
N TYR A 339 -9.40 7.38 -33.47
CA TYR A 339 -10.36 8.35 -33.98
C TYR A 339 -10.24 9.70 -33.24
N ASP A 340 -10.68 10.79 -33.89
CA ASP A 340 -10.67 12.13 -33.32
C ASP A 340 -11.88 12.40 -32.39
N ALA A 341 -11.95 13.58 -31.77
CA ALA A 341 -13.11 13.95 -30.94
C ALA A 341 -14.46 13.98 -31.69
N ALA A 342 -14.44 13.99 -33.02
CA ALA A 342 -15.63 13.89 -33.87
C ALA A 342 -15.95 12.43 -34.29
N GLY A 343 -15.19 11.45 -33.79
CA GLY A 343 -15.37 10.03 -34.08
C GLY A 343 -14.77 9.57 -35.41
N ARG A 344 -14.00 10.41 -36.10
CA ARG A 344 -13.46 10.10 -37.43
C ARG A 344 -12.12 9.39 -37.34
N PRO A 345 -11.84 8.40 -38.20
CA PRO A 345 -10.54 7.73 -38.25
C PRO A 345 -9.37 8.71 -38.40
N LEU A 346 -8.39 8.63 -37.50
CA LEU A 346 -7.15 9.40 -37.57
C LEU A 346 -6.30 8.91 -38.74
N VAL A 347 -5.61 9.81 -39.43
CA VAL A 347 -4.73 9.45 -40.55
C VAL A 347 -3.26 9.63 -40.11
N PRO A 348 -2.38 8.63 -40.30
CA PRO A 348 -2.61 7.34 -40.95
C PRO A 348 -3.13 6.23 -40.02
N ASP A 349 -3.02 6.40 -38.70
CA ASP A 349 -3.11 5.28 -37.74
C ASP A 349 -4.49 4.63 -37.61
N GLY A 350 -5.56 5.35 -37.93
CA GLY A 350 -6.94 4.86 -38.00
C GLY A 350 -7.37 4.35 -39.38
N LEU A 351 -6.46 4.32 -40.36
CA LEU A 351 -6.73 3.65 -41.63
C LEU A 351 -6.29 2.19 -41.54
N ALA A 352 -7.16 1.27 -41.99
CA ALA A 352 -6.83 -0.15 -42.04
C ALA A 352 -5.71 -0.47 -43.04
N GLU A 353 -5.66 0.30 -44.13
CA GLU A 353 -4.71 0.19 -45.24
C GLU A 353 -4.12 1.59 -45.57
N PRO A 354 -3.24 2.15 -44.72
CA PRO A 354 -2.77 3.53 -44.86
C PRO A 354 -2.00 3.79 -46.17
N GLU A 355 -1.34 2.74 -46.69
CA GLU A 355 -0.54 2.75 -47.92
C GLU A 355 -1.33 2.46 -49.21
N ARG A 356 -2.66 2.25 -49.11
CA ARG A 356 -3.50 1.94 -50.28
C ARG A 356 -3.47 3.08 -51.32
N GLN A 357 -3.47 2.73 -52.61
CA GLN A 357 -3.57 3.69 -53.71
C GLN A 357 -4.68 3.27 -54.71
N PRO A 358 -5.74 4.08 -54.92
CA PRO A 358 -6.04 5.33 -54.21
C PRO A 358 -6.28 5.09 -52.70
N ARG A 359 -5.99 6.07 -51.84
CA ARG A 359 -6.13 5.90 -50.37
C ARG A 359 -7.58 5.64 -49.97
N TYR A 360 -8.54 6.28 -50.63
CA TYR A 360 -9.96 6.14 -50.34
C TYR A 360 -10.72 5.54 -51.53
N PRO A 361 -11.87 4.89 -51.31
CA PRO A 361 -12.36 4.43 -50.01
C PRO A 361 -11.48 3.30 -49.46
N GLN A 362 -11.34 3.24 -48.13
CA GLN A 362 -10.77 2.07 -47.46
C GLN A 362 -11.73 0.88 -47.63
N ARG A 363 -11.18 -0.34 -47.68
CA ARG A 363 -11.99 -1.57 -47.79
C ARG A 363 -12.39 -2.16 -46.43
N TYR A 364 -11.73 -1.69 -45.39
CA TYR A 364 -11.77 -2.26 -44.06
C TYR A 364 -11.82 -1.15 -43.02
N ALA A 365 -12.41 -1.44 -41.88
CA ALA A 365 -12.36 -0.61 -40.69
C ALA A 365 -11.16 -1.05 -39.85
N GLU A 366 -10.33 -0.08 -39.46
CA GLU A 366 -9.34 -0.32 -38.42
C GLU A 366 -10.11 -0.47 -37.09
N LEU A 367 -9.87 -1.55 -36.35
CA LEU A 367 -10.68 -1.93 -35.18
C LEU A 367 -10.76 -0.80 -34.14
N MET A 368 -9.65 -0.12 -33.87
CA MET A 368 -9.57 0.99 -32.90
C MET A 368 -10.03 2.34 -33.49
N ALA A 369 -10.23 2.46 -34.80
CA ALA A 369 -10.85 3.60 -35.45
C ALA A 369 -12.37 3.48 -35.61
N ARG A 370 -12.90 2.26 -35.42
CA ARG A 370 -14.31 1.85 -35.48
C ARG A 370 -14.98 1.89 -36.85
N HIS A 371 -14.61 2.81 -37.75
CA HIS A 371 -15.32 3.05 -39.00
C HIS A 371 -14.44 2.79 -40.25
N VAL A 372 -15.10 2.49 -41.38
CA VAL A 372 -14.49 2.42 -42.72
C VAL A 372 -14.40 3.84 -43.29
N ALA A 373 -13.18 4.35 -43.49
CA ALA A 373 -12.98 5.68 -44.07
C ALA A 373 -13.28 5.70 -45.58
N LEU A 374 -14.33 6.43 -45.99
CA LEU A 374 -14.76 6.55 -47.38
C LEU A 374 -14.12 7.74 -48.11
N SER A 375 -13.78 8.79 -47.37
CA SER A 375 -13.09 9.99 -47.82
C SER A 375 -12.33 10.63 -46.64
N PRO A 376 -11.56 11.72 -46.82
CA PRO A 376 -10.96 12.45 -45.70
C PRO A 376 -11.94 12.99 -44.66
N SER A 377 -13.24 13.09 -44.98
CA SER A 377 -14.26 13.69 -44.10
C SER A 377 -15.53 12.84 -43.98
N THR A 378 -15.52 11.61 -44.50
CA THR A 378 -16.69 10.74 -44.53
C THR A 378 -16.25 9.31 -44.24
N ASP A 379 -17.01 8.65 -43.38
CA ASP A 379 -16.79 7.29 -42.95
C ASP A 379 -18.15 6.64 -42.68
N ARG A 380 -18.15 5.33 -42.51
CA ARG A 380 -19.33 4.56 -42.12
C ARG A 380 -18.96 3.44 -41.13
N PRO A 381 -19.89 2.99 -40.29
CA PRO A 381 -19.72 1.74 -39.55
C PRO A 381 -19.42 0.55 -40.48
N PRO A 382 -18.70 -0.48 -40.00
CA PRO A 382 -18.53 -1.72 -40.73
C PRO A 382 -19.88 -2.43 -40.86
N GLU A 383 -20.15 -2.96 -42.04
CA GLU A 383 -21.40 -3.69 -42.33
C GLU A 383 -21.31 -5.16 -41.91
N THR A 384 -20.10 -5.72 -41.95
CA THR A 384 -19.85 -7.12 -41.58
C THR A 384 -18.54 -7.25 -40.82
N LEU A 385 -18.39 -8.35 -40.08
CA LEU A 385 -17.12 -8.66 -39.40
C LEU A 385 -15.96 -8.86 -40.38
N ALA A 386 -16.21 -9.20 -41.64
CA ALA A 386 -15.17 -9.36 -42.65
C ALA A 386 -14.46 -8.03 -42.99
N GLU A 387 -15.08 -6.88 -42.67
CA GLU A 387 -14.48 -5.57 -42.82
C GLU A 387 -13.48 -5.22 -41.69
N LEU A 388 -13.37 -6.04 -40.65
CA LEU A 388 -12.45 -5.82 -39.52
C LEU A 388 -10.98 -6.01 -39.94
N ARG A 389 -10.14 -5.03 -39.61
CA ARG A 389 -8.67 -5.12 -39.71
C ARG A 389 -7.99 -4.52 -38.48
N ILE A 390 -6.82 -5.04 -38.13
CA ILE A 390 -5.97 -4.47 -37.08
C ILE A 390 -4.87 -3.59 -37.70
N GLY A 391 -4.82 -2.30 -37.39
CA GLY A 391 -3.76 -1.43 -37.89
C GLY A 391 -2.38 -1.82 -37.33
N SER A 392 -1.30 -1.37 -37.98
CA SER A 392 0.07 -1.61 -37.47
C SER A 392 0.32 -0.90 -36.13
N GLY A 393 -0.27 0.29 -35.93
CA GLY A 393 -0.27 0.99 -34.64
C GLY A 393 -0.90 0.15 -33.53
N THR A 394 -2.13 -0.30 -33.73
CA THR A 394 -2.86 -1.18 -32.81
C THR A 394 -2.10 -2.48 -32.54
N ALA A 395 -1.58 -3.14 -33.59
CA ALA A 395 -0.82 -4.37 -33.45
C ALA A 395 0.45 -4.19 -32.61
N ARG A 396 1.12 -3.02 -32.71
CA ARG A 396 2.29 -2.70 -31.87
C ARG A 396 1.90 -2.47 -30.40
N GLU A 397 0.80 -1.76 -30.15
CA GLU A 397 0.31 -1.49 -28.79
C GLU A 397 0.00 -2.78 -28.03
N ILE A 398 -0.60 -3.76 -28.71
CA ILE A 398 -0.94 -5.04 -28.08
C ILE A 398 0.19 -6.09 -28.19
N GLY A 399 1.36 -5.77 -28.75
CA GLY A 399 2.51 -6.69 -28.82
C GLY A 399 2.44 -7.77 -29.92
N TRP A 400 1.59 -7.60 -30.94
CA TRP A 400 1.62 -8.45 -32.14
C TRP A 400 2.74 -8.07 -33.11
N LEU A 401 3.10 -6.78 -33.17
CA LEU A 401 4.31 -6.32 -33.85
C LEU A 401 5.35 -5.92 -32.81
N ASP A 402 6.58 -6.40 -32.98
CA ASP A 402 7.70 -5.93 -32.18
C ASP A 402 7.84 -4.41 -32.34
N SER A 403 8.13 -3.73 -31.23
CA SER A 403 8.33 -2.28 -31.20
C SER A 403 9.72 -1.86 -31.75
N SER A 404 10.41 -2.74 -32.47
CA SER A 404 11.66 -2.39 -33.13
C SER A 404 11.41 -1.44 -34.32
N PRO A 405 12.23 -0.39 -34.47
CA PRO A 405 12.01 0.72 -35.40
C PRO A 405 12.08 0.32 -36.87
#